data_AF-A0A949APH7-F1
#
_entry.id   AF-A0A949APH7-F1
#
_cell.length_a   1.000
_cell.length_b   1.000
_cell.length_c   1.000
_cell.angle_alpha   90.00
_cell.angle_beta   90.00
_cell.angle_gamma   90.00
#
_symmetry.space_group_name_H-M   'P 1'
#
loop_
_entity.id
_entity.type
_entity.pdbx_description
1 polymer ?
#
loop_
_entity_poly.entity_id
_entity_poly.type
_entity_poly.pdbx_seq_one_letter_code
_entity_poly.pdbx_strand_id
1 'polypeptide(L)'
;MRNFLILFFAIFVLQGCATTKTAKIDTGMSKAQVIDTWGQPRSIQTAKNSAQRDNFTEKWYYYKQKDGKAKLPEKCVILEDGKAAYSFVF
;
A
#
# COMPACT_ATOMS: atom_id res chain seq x y z
N MET A 1 30.66 21.01 -27.21
CA MET A 1 29.84 21.50 -26.07
C MET A 1 28.36 21.24 -26.43
N ARG A 2 27.81 20.03 -26.44
CA ARG A 2 27.74 19.00 -25.39
C ARG A 2 27.35 19.59 -24.03
N ASN A 3 26.34 20.46 -23.99
CA ASN A 3 25.73 20.91 -22.72
C ASN A 3 24.34 21.57 -22.87
N PHE A 4 23.61 21.34 -23.97
CA PHE A 4 22.23 21.83 -24.12
C PHE A 4 21.17 20.72 -24.19
N LEU A 5 21.57 19.45 -24.33
CA LEU A 5 20.63 18.32 -24.35
C LEU A 5 20.21 17.85 -22.94
N ILE A 6 20.83 18.39 -21.89
CA ILE A 6 20.47 18.08 -20.49
C ILE A 6 19.29 18.95 -20.02
N LEU A 7 18.94 20.01 -20.77
CA LEU A 7 17.85 20.91 -20.40
C LEU A 7 16.44 20.35 -20.72
N PHE A 8 16.33 19.32 -21.57
CA PHE A 8 15.04 18.73 -21.95
C PHE A 8 14.68 17.42 -21.25
N PHE A 9 15.64 16.79 -20.54
CA PHE A 9 15.37 15.56 -19.78
C PHE A 9 15.00 15.81 -18.31
N ALA A 10 15.23 17.03 -17.80
CA ALA A 10 14.95 17.38 -16.41
C ALA A 10 13.50 17.86 -16.15
N ILE A 11 12.69 18.06 -17.20
CA ILE A 11 11.33 18.63 -17.06
C ILE A 11 10.25 17.53 -16.93
N PHE A 12 10.55 16.27 -17.27
CA PHE A 12 9.60 15.16 -17.05
C PHE A 12 9.55 14.62 -15.61
N VAL A 13 10.41 15.11 -14.71
CA VAL A 13 10.41 14.68 -13.28
C VAL A 13 9.37 15.46 -12.46
N LEU A 14 8.71 16.48 -13.03
CA LEU A 14 7.87 17.44 -12.30
C LEU A 14 6.36 17.33 -12.57
N GLN A 15 5.89 16.20 -13.11
CA GLN A 15 4.45 15.92 -13.22
C GLN A 15 4.01 14.66 -12.48
N GLY A 16 4.73 14.30 -11.40
CA GLY A 16 4.10 13.68 -10.25
C GLY A 16 3.19 14.71 -9.55
N CYS A 17 2.18 15.20 -10.26
CA CYS A 17 1.10 15.97 -9.67
C CYS A 17 0.60 15.12 -8.52
N ALA A 18 0.87 15.58 -7.30
CA ALA A 18 0.37 15.02 -6.06
C ALA A 18 -1.15 15.17 -6.06
N THR A 19 -1.81 14.37 -6.88
CA THR A 19 -3.18 13.99 -6.65
C THR A 19 -3.08 13.05 -5.46
N THR A 20 -3.14 13.60 -4.25
CA THR A 20 -3.42 12.85 -3.03
C THR A 20 -4.85 12.32 -3.08
N LYS A 21 -5.18 11.56 -4.13
CA LYS A 21 -6.16 10.49 -4.03
C LYS A 21 -5.41 9.44 -3.24
N THR A 22 -5.77 9.26 -1.98
CA THR A 22 -5.35 8.08 -1.20
C THR A 22 -5.59 6.88 -2.09
N ALA A 23 -4.53 6.31 -2.67
CA ALA A 23 -4.68 5.34 -3.75
C ALA A 23 -5.55 4.20 -3.23
N LYS A 24 -6.63 3.86 -3.92
CA LYS A 24 -7.64 2.96 -3.39
C LYS A 24 -7.20 1.51 -3.61
N ILE A 25 -7.42 0.65 -2.62
CA ILE A 25 -7.28 -0.80 -2.79
C ILE A 25 -8.65 -1.35 -3.15
N ASP A 26 -8.74 -1.95 -4.34
CA ASP A 26 -9.94 -2.63 -4.81
C ASP A 26 -9.88 -4.13 -4.51
N THR A 27 -11.06 -4.74 -4.38
CA THR A 27 -11.20 -6.18 -4.15
C THR A 27 -10.57 -6.98 -5.30
N GLY A 28 -9.85 -8.05 -4.96
CA GLY A 28 -9.18 -8.93 -5.91
C GLY A 28 -7.74 -8.54 -6.24
N MET A 29 -7.26 -7.36 -5.81
CA MET A 29 -5.85 -6.97 -5.98
C MET A 29 -4.91 -7.99 -5.30
N SER A 30 -3.87 -8.39 -6.02
CA SER A 30 -2.81 -9.24 -5.47
C SER A 30 -1.97 -8.50 -4.42
N LYS A 31 -1.26 -9.25 -3.57
CA LYS A 31 -0.28 -8.68 -2.62
C LYS A 31 0.69 -7.69 -3.25
N ALA A 32 1.22 -7.99 -4.44
CA ALA A 32 2.14 -7.11 -5.15
C ALA A 32 1.47 -5.77 -5.51
N GLN A 33 0.26 -5.82 -6.07
CA GLN A 33 -0.49 -4.61 -6.40
C GLN A 33 -0.84 -3.78 -5.16
N VAL A 34 -1.14 -4.43 -4.03
CA VAL A 34 -1.34 -3.74 -2.75
C VAL A 34 -0.06 -3.04 -2.29
N ILE A 35 1.09 -3.71 -2.40
CA ILE A 35 2.40 -3.13 -2.07
C ILE A 35 2.74 -1.95 -2.98
N ASP A 36 2.50 -2.07 -4.28
CA ASP A 36 2.75 -0.98 -5.23
C ASP A 36 1.87 0.23 -4.94
N THR A 37 0.65 0.00 -4.45
CA THR A 37 -0.35 1.05 -4.18
C THR A 37 -0.13 1.71 -2.81
N TRP A 38 0.13 0.92 -1.76
CA TRP A 38 0.16 1.38 -0.37
C TRP A 38 1.52 1.32 0.30
N GLY A 39 2.52 0.75 -0.36
CA GLY A 39 3.82 0.43 0.19
C GLY A 39 3.82 -0.88 0.99
N GLN A 40 4.96 -1.18 1.61
CA GLN A 40 5.12 -2.32 2.50
C GLN A 40 4.33 -2.10 3.80
N PRO A 41 3.56 -3.10 4.28
CA PRO A 41 2.92 -3.01 5.59
C PRO A 41 3.98 -3.02 6.70
N ARG A 42 3.68 -2.40 7.84
CA ARG A 42 4.59 -2.47 9.00
C ARG A 42 4.28 -3.64 9.94
N SER A 43 3.05 -4.15 9.88
CA SER A 43 2.64 -5.31 10.68
C SER A 43 1.70 -6.17 9.84
N ILE A 44 1.95 -7.48 9.90
CA ILE A 44 1.13 -8.50 9.26
C ILE A 44 0.65 -9.43 10.38
N GLN A 45 -0.66 -9.62 10.46
CA GLN A 45 -1.29 -10.61 11.32
C GLN A 45 -1.89 -11.69 10.44
N THR A 46 -1.54 -12.94 10.70
CA THR A 46 -2.05 -14.09 9.96
C THR A 46 -2.98 -14.90 10.85
N ALA A 47 -4.19 -15.17 10.38
CA ALA A 47 -5.11 -16.08 11.02
C ALA A 47 -5.49 -17.18 10.04
N LYS A 48 -5.45 -18.43 10.53
CA LYS A 48 -6.02 -19.55 9.78
C LYS A 48 -7.53 -19.50 9.96
N ASN A 49 -8.28 -19.47 8.86
CA ASN A 49 -9.72 -19.55 8.96
C ASN A 49 -10.10 -20.97 9.38
N SER A 50 -10.62 -21.16 10.59
CA SER A 50 -11.04 -22.48 11.06
C SER A 50 -12.26 -23.03 10.30
N ALA A 51 -13.03 -22.17 9.64
CA ALA A 51 -14.19 -22.55 8.84
C ALA A 51 -13.84 -22.99 7.40
N GLN A 52 -12.66 -22.65 6.90
CA GLN A 52 -12.19 -23.03 5.56
C GLN A 52 -10.77 -23.55 5.66
N ARG A 53 -10.62 -24.88 5.53
CA ARG A 53 -9.41 -25.64 5.90
C ARG A 53 -8.11 -25.12 5.27
N ASP A 54 -8.23 -24.48 4.11
CA ASP A 54 -7.12 -24.00 3.28
C ASP A 54 -7.10 -22.48 3.04
N ASN A 55 -8.04 -21.71 3.64
CA ASN A 55 -8.06 -20.26 3.48
C ASN A 55 -7.27 -19.56 4.58
N PHE A 56 -6.33 -18.72 4.14
CA PHE A 56 -5.51 -17.89 5.01
C PHE A 56 -5.98 -16.45 4.94
N THR A 57 -6.31 -15.90 6.10
CA THR A 57 -6.63 -14.48 6.23
C THR A 57 -5.39 -13.75 6.74
N GLU A 58 -4.92 -12.79 5.96
CA GLU A 58 -3.85 -11.89 6.37
C GLU A 58 -4.41 -10.50 6.58
N LYS A 59 -4.12 -9.90 7.72
CA LYS A 59 -4.47 -8.51 8.00
C LYS A 59 -3.20 -7.68 8.08
N TRP A 60 -3.08 -6.75 7.14
CA TRP A 60 -1.91 -5.91 6.99
C TRP A 60 -2.22 -4.52 7.52
N TYR A 61 -1.35 -3.99 8.38
CA TYR A 61 -1.52 -2.68 9.01
C TYR A 61 -0.43 -1.70 8.60
N TYR A 62 -0.86 -0.48 8.34
CA TYR A 62 -0.03 0.65 7.97
C TYR A 62 -0.20 1.73 9.04
N TYR A 63 0.91 2.30 9.50
CA TYR A 63 0.92 3.24 10.62
C TYR A 63 1.55 4.56 10.19
N LYS A 64 0.96 5.65 10.64
CA LYS A 64 1.54 6.98 10.50
C LYS A 64 2.72 7.11 11.44
N GLN A 65 3.88 7.54 10.92
CA GLN A 65 4.95 8.01 11.80
C GLN A 65 4.54 9.38 12.31
N LYS A 66 4.17 9.45 13.59
CA LYS A 66 4.05 10.73 14.30
C LYS A 66 5.05 10.68 15.45
N ASP A 67 6.00 11.60 15.41
CA ASP A 67 7.15 11.78 16.31
C ASP A 67 6.96 11.18 17.72
N GLY A 68 7.38 9.93 17.88
CA GLY A 68 7.57 9.29 19.18
C GLY A 68 6.31 8.95 20.01
N LYS A 69 5.08 9.08 19.49
CA LYS A 69 3.87 8.70 20.25
C LYS A 69 2.92 7.79 19.45
N ALA A 70 2.33 6.83 20.17
CA ALA A 70 1.36 5.80 19.79
C ALA A 70 1.20 5.52 18.28
N LYS A 71 1.68 4.33 17.86
CA LYS A 71 1.48 3.80 16.51
C LYS A 71 0.01 3.40 16.33
N LEU A 72 -0.87 4.37 16.02
CA LEU A 72 -2.22 4.06 15.57
C LEU A 72 -2.18 3.68 14.08
N PRO A 73 -2.87 2.60 13.69
CA PRO A 73 -2.99 2.26 12.27
C PRO A 73 -3.77 3.37 11.54
N GLU A 74 -3.24 3.81 10.41
CA GLU A 74 -3.87 4.79 9.50
C GLU A 74 -4.72 4.09 8.44
N LYS A 75 -4.31 2.88 8.05
CA LYS A 75 -5.06 2.06 7.11
C LYS A 75 -4.75 0.59 7.32
N CYS A 76 -5.68 -0.27 6.92
CA CYS A 76 -5.47 -1.71 6.90
C CYS A 76 -6.14 -2.36 5.69
N VAL A 77 -5.59 -3.50 5.28
CA VAL A 77 -6.16 -4.34 4.23
C VAL A 77 -6.24 -5.76 4.76
N ILE A 78 -7.36 -6.42 4.48
CA ILE A 78 -7.57 -7.83 4.76
C ILE A 78 -7.41 -8.56 3.43
N LEU A 79 -6.50 -9.52 3.39
CA LEU A 79 -6.32 -10.41 2.28
C LEU A 79 -6.88 -11.79 2.62
N GLU A 80 -7.62 -12.35 1.69
CA GLU A 80 -8.08 -13.73 1.72
C GLU A 80 -7.46 -14.42 0.51
N ASP A 81 -6.76 -15.52 0.74
CA ASP A 81 -6.06 -16.31 -0.30
C ASP A 81 -5.10 -15.47 -1.14
N GLY A 82 -4.43 -14.51 -0.48
CA GLY A 82 -3.45 -13.63 -1.09
C GLY A 82 -4.02 -12.51 -1.98
N LYS A 83 -5.34 -12.30 -1.95
CA LYS A 83 -6.01 -11.20 -2.65
C LYS A 83 -6.72 -10.27 -1.66
N ALA A 84 -6.71 -8.97 -1.93
CA ALA A 84 -7.42 -8.00 -1.11
C ALA A 84 -8.92 -8.30 -1.13
N ALA A 85 -9.50 -8.56 0.04
CA ALA A 85 -10.93 -8.73 0.24
C ALA A 85 -11.57 -7.41 0.71
N TYR A 86 -10.93 -6.77 1.69
CA TYR A 86 -11.41 -5.53 2.32
C TYR A 86 -10.26 -4.54 2.53
N SER A 87 -10.56 -3.24 2.43
CA SER A 87 -9.62 -2.17 2.73
C SER A 87 -10.30 -1.09 3.56
N PHE A 88 -9.57 -0.56 4.54
CA PHE A 88 -10.04 0.46 5.48
C PHE A 88 -9.00 1.55 5.61
N VAL A 89 -9.44 2.80 5.60
CA VAL A 89 -8.64 3.99 5.91
C VAL A 89 -9.32 4.67 7.09
N PHE A 90 -8.55 4.99 8.14
CA PHE A 90 -9.03 5.53 9.41
C PHE A 90 -8.83 7.04 9.52
#